data_AF-A0A164NUK6-F1
#
_entry.id   AF-A0A164NUK6-F1
#
_cell.length_a   1.000
_cell.length_b   1.000
_cell.length_c   1.000
_cell.angle_alpha   90.00
_cell.angle_beta   90.00
_cell.angle_gamma   90.00
#
_symmetry.space_group_name_H-M   'P 1'
#
loop_
_entity.id
_entity.type
_entity.pdbx_description
1 polymer ?
#
loop_
_entity_poly.entity_id
_entity_poly.type
_entity_poly.pdbx_seq_one_letter_code
_entity_poly.pdbx_strand_id
1 'polypeptide(L)'
;MTARRETEAGDERRRAALASVRLAAADVAHLDTDEVEDLDAGSEIDEALAAGKTLTEVARSIGYTEAVASDLLRKFREFREVLVARNQIPLF
;
A
#
# COMPACT_ATOMS: atom_id res chain seq x y z
N MET A 1 -17.09 -26.53 4.72
CA MET A 1 -17.70 -25.19 4.79
C MET A 1 -16.66 -24.18 5.29
N THR A 2 -15.72 -23.73 4.45
CA THR A 2 -14.63 -22.82 4.88
C THR A 2 -14.28 -21.70 3.89
N ALA A 3 -14.61 -21.84 2.60
CA ALA A 3 -14.26 -20.84 1.58
C ALA A 3 -14.92 -19.45 1.74
N ARG A 4 -16.01 -19.33 2.53
CA ARG A 4 -16.74 -18.06 2.67
C ARG A 4 -16.13 -17.08 3.68
N ARG A 5 -15.30 -17.57 4.62
CA ARG A 5 -14.66 -16.72 5.65
C ARG A 5 -13.36 -16.08 5.16
N GLU A 6 -12.67 -16.71 4.22
CA GLU A 6 -11.42 -16.18 3.67
C GLU A 6 -11.66 -14.93 2.81
N THR A 7 -12.76 -14.91 2.06
CA THR A 7 -13.17 -13.74 1.27
C THR A 7 -13.58 -12.55 2.16
N GLU A 8 -14.31 -12.80 3.26
CA GLU A 8 -14.71 -11.74 4.20
C GLU A 8 -13.49 -11.15 4.94
N ALA A 9 -12.54 -11.99 5.36
CA ALA A 9 -11.32 -11.54 6.03
C ALA A 9 -10.36 -10.79 5.09
N GLY A 10 -10.24 -11.22 3.83
CA GLY A 10 -9.44 -10.52 2.82
C GLY A 10 -10.03 -9.15 2.48
N ASP A 11 -11.35 -9.05 2.32
CA ASP A 11 -12.02 -7.79 2.03
C ASP A 11 -11.91 -6.78 3.20
N GLU A 12 -11.93 -7.25 4.44
CA GLU A 12 -11.76 -6.40 5.62
C GLU A 12 -10.32 -5.87 5.73
N ARG A 13 -9.31 -6.72 5.50
CA ARG A 13 -7.91 -6.30 5.42
C ARG A 13 -7.68 -5.30 4.30
N ARG A 14 -8.23 -5.57 3.12
CA ARG A 14 -8.17 -4.65 1.97
C ARG A 14 -8.79 -3.30 2.32
N ARG A 15 -9.95 -3.27 2.98
CA ARG A 15 -10.57 -2.00 3.41
C ARG A 15 -9.75 -1.26 4.46
N ALA A 16 -9.13 -1.97 5.40
CA ALA A 16 -8.26 -1.37 6.40
C ALA A 16 -7.02 -0.72 5.77
N ALA A 17 -6.36 -1.44 4.85
CA ALA A 17 -5.24 -0.96 4.05
C ALA A 17 -5.62 0.26 3.17
N LEU A 18 -6.84 0.32 2.65
CA LEU A 18 -7.28 1.50 1.90
C LEU A 18 -7.48 2.73 2.79
N ALA A 19 -7.99 2.52 4.00
CA ALA A 19 -8.20 3.59 4.96
C ALA A 19 -6.88 4.17 5.49
N SER A 20 -5.86 3.33 5.73
CA SER A 20 -4.53 3.76 6.15
C SER A 20 -3.85 4.59 5.05
N VAL A 21 -3.86 4.10 3.80
CA VAL A 21 -3.18 4.75 2.67
C VAL A 21 -3.98 5.93 2.07
N ARG A 22 -5.20 6.18 2.59
CA ARG A 22 -6.13 7.23 2.12
C ARG A 22 -6.45 7.14 0.61
N LEU A 23 -6.48 5.92 0.07
CA LEU A 23 -6.79 5.66 -1.33
C LEU A 23 -8.30 5.49 -1.52
N ALA A 24 -8.82 5.93 -2.67
CA ALA A 24 -10.21 5.62 -3.01
C ALA A 24 -10.32 4.14 -3.42
N ALA A 25 -11.43 3.48 -3.09
CA ALA A 25 -11.67 2.10 -3.51
C ALA A 25 -11.60 1.92 -5.04
N ALA A 26 -11.95 2.96 -5.80
CA ALA A 26 -11.83 2.97 -7.26
C ALA A 26 -10.36 2.93 -7.75
N ASP A 27 -9.43 3.50 -6.98
CA ASP A 27 -8.02 3.59 -7.35
C ASP A 27 -7.32 2.25 -7.25
N VAL A 28 -7.78 1.37 -6.36
CA VAL A 28 -7.24 0.03 -6.16
C VAL A 28 -8.13 -1.08 -6.71
N ALA A 29 -9.24 -0.75 -7.38
CA ALA A 29 -10.23 -1.73 -7.80
C ALA A 29 -9.65 -2.79 -8.76
N HIS A 30 -8.59 -2.44 -9.48
CA HIS A 30 -7.86 -3.30 -10.39
C HIS A 30 -6.73 -4.10 -9.72
N LEU A 31 -6.39 -3.77 -8.47
CA LEU A 31 -5.35 -4.44 -7.69
C LEU A 31 -5.93 -5.64 -6.95
N ASP A 32 -5.12 -6.68 -6.82
CA ASP A 32 -5.43 -7.80 -5.94
C ASP A 32 -5.17 -7.46 -4.45
N THR A 33 -5.47 -8.40 -3.55
CA THR A 33 -5.33 -8.17 -2.11
C THR A 33 -3.86 -8.05 -1.71
N ASP A 34 -2.98 -8.82 -2.33
CA ASP A 34 -1.54 -8.83 -2.02
C ASP A 34 -0.90 -7.51 -2.48
N GLU A 35 -1.30 -7.00 -3.64
CA GLU A 35 -0.89 -5.70 -4.15
C GLU A 35 -1.36 -4.54 -3.25
N VAL A 36 -2.56 -4.63 -2.67
CA VAL A 36 -3.04 -3.62 -1.71
C VAL A 36 -2.26 -3.68 -0.40
N GLU A 37 -1.90 -4.88 0.08
CA GLU A 37 -1.04 -5.06 1.25
C GLU A 37 0.38 -4.52 1.01
N ASP A 38 0.94 -4.74 -0.18
CA ASP A 38 2.23 -4.16 -0.60
C ASP A 38 2.19 -2.62 -0.55
N LEU A 39 1.09 -2.00 -0.98
CA LEU A 39 0.90 -0.55 -0.93
C LEU A 39 0.76 -0.02 0.50
N ASP A 40 0.09 -0.75 1.39
CA ASP A 40 -0.02 -0.41 2.81
C ASP A 40 1.36 -0.42 3.48
N ALA A 41 2.13 -1.48 3.27
CA ALA A 41 3.50 -1.58 3.76
C ALA A 41 4.39 -0.46 3.18
N GLY A 42 4.26 -0.16 1.89
CA GLY A 42 4.98 0.96 1.26
C GLY A 42 4.61 2.32 1.85
N SER A 43 3.35 2.54 2.21
CA SER A 43 2.89 3.76 2.88
C SER A 43 3.42 3.87 4.31
N GLU A 44 3.41 2.78 5.09
CA GLU A 44 3.99 2.74 6.44
C GLU A 44 5.49 3.08 6.39
N ILE A 45 6.20 2.56 5.38
CA ILE A 45 7.62 2.88 5.17
C ILE A 45 7.80 4.37 4.84
N ASP A 46 7.01 4.93 3.92
CA ASP A 46 7.13 6.35 3.55
C ASP A 46 6.85 7.29 4.72
N GLU A 47 5.83 6.99 5.55
CA GLU A 47 5.51 7.74 6.76
C GLU A 47 6.62 7.66 7.81
N ALA A 48 7.16 6.46 8.02
CA ALA A 48 8.26 6.23 8.96
C ALA A 48 9.53 6.98 8.53
N LEU A 49 9.83 7.00 7.22
CA LEU A 49 10.93 7.79 6.66
C LEU A 49 10.67 9.30 6.83
N ALA A 50 9.44 9.77 6.62
CA ALA A 50 9.06 11.17 6.84
C ALA A 50 9.17 11.58 8.32
N ALA A 51 8.96 10.64 9.24
CA ALA A 51 9.18 10.83 10.68
C ALA A 51 10.67 10.78 11.09
N GLY A 52 11.59 10.57 10.15
CA GLY A 52 13.04 10.58 10.37
C GLY A 52 13.64 9.22 10.76
N LYS A 53 12.89 8.13 10.62
CA LYS A 53 13.46 6.77 10.77
C LYS A 53 14.25 6.39 9.53
N THR A 54 15.16 5.45 9.66
CA THR A 54 15.92 4.89 8.53
C THR A 54 15.18 3.71 7.90
N LEU A 55 15.40 3.48 6.61
CA LEU A 55 14.79 2.34 5.89
C LEU A 55 15.14 1.00 6.54
N THR A 56 16.38 0.84 7.00
CA THR A 56 16.85 -0.38 7.69
C THR A 56 16.10 -0.63 9.01
N GLU A 57 15.82 0.41 9.79
CA GLU A 57 15.06 0.28 11.05
C GLU A 57 13.62 -0.14 10.79
N VAL A 58 12.98 0.48 9.79
CA VAL A 58 11.61 0.18 9.43
C VAL A 58 11.50 -1.22 8.87
N ALA A 59 12.37 -1.59 7.91
CA ALA A 59 12.43 -2.93 7.33
C ALA A 59 12.55 -4.01 8.41
N ARG A 60 13.43 -3.79 9.40
CA ARG A 60 13.57 -4.70 10.54
C ARG A 60 12.30 -4.77 11.40
N SER A 61 11.63 -3.64 11.63
CA SER A 61 10.41 -3.56 12.44
C SER A 61 9.25 -4.36 11.83
N ILE A 62 9.13 -4.34 10.52
CA ILE A 62 8.05 -5.03 9.76
C ILE A 62 8.45 -6.44 9.29
N GLY A 63 9.67 -6.89 9.61
CA GLY A 63 10.14 -8.24 9.28
C GLY A 63 10.61 -8.43 7.83
N TYR A 64 10.85 -7.34 7.09
CA TYR A 64 11.37 -7.39 5.73
C TYR A 64 12.89 -7.16 5.67
N THR A 65 13.47 -7.57 4.55
CA THR A 65 14.83 -7.13 4.20
C THR A 65 14.78 -5.69 3.71
N GLU A 66 15.89 -4.97 3.83
CA GLU A 66 15.99 -3.59 3.33
C GLU A 66 15.72 -3.50 1.82
N ALA A 67 16.12 -4.52 1.05
CA ALA A 67 15.84 -4.60 -0.38
C ALA A 67 14.33 -4.71 -0.67
N VAL A 68 13.60 -5.53 0.10
CA VAL A 68 12.15 -5.67 -0.01
C VAL A 68 11.45 -4.38 0.41
N ALA A 69 11.86 -3.76 1.52
CA ALA A 69 11.30 -2.49 1.96
C ALA A 69 11.52 -1.36 0.93
N SER A 70 12.69 -1.34 0.29
CA SER A 70 12.98 -0.41 -0.81
C SER A 70 12.06 -0.64 -2.01
N ASP A 71 11.81 -1.89 -2.38
CA ASP A 71 10.92 -2.23 -3.49
C ASP A 71 9.46 -1.84 -3.21
N LEU A 72 8.97 -2.12 -2.00
CA LEU A 72 7.63 -1.73 -1.54
C LEU A 72 7.45 -0.21 -1.53
N LEU A 73 8.44 0.52 -1.02
CA LEU A 73 8.45 1.98 -1.05
C LEU A 73 8.43 2.53 -2.49
N ARG A 74 9.20 1.92 -3.39
CA ARG A 74 9.24 2.30 -4.80
C ARG A 74 7.88 2.09 -5.46
N LYS A 75 7.28 0.90 -5.32
CA LYS A 75 5.93 0.58 -5.83
C LYS A 75 4.90 1.60 -5.33
N PHE A 76 4.91 1.91 -4.04
CA PHE A 76 4.00 2.89 -3.45
C PHE A 76 4.15 4.29 -4.06
N ARG A 77 5.40 4.76 -4.25
CA ARG A 77 5.66 6.07 -4.86
C ARG A 77 5.26 6.13 -6.32
N GLU A 78 5.59 5.10 -7.10
CA GLU A 78 5.16 4.98 -8.50
C GLU A 78 3.62 5.00 -8.60
N PHE A 79 2.94 4.25 -7.73
CA PHE A 79 1.48 4.23 -7.68
C PHE A 79 0.89 5.61 -7.33
N ARG A 80 1.46 6.30 -6.33
CA ARG A 80 1.04 7.68 -5.99
C ARG A 80 1.27 8.65 -7.14
N GLU A 81 2.39 8.54 -7.84
CA GLU A 81 2.67 9.39 -9.00
C GLU A 81 1.65 9.17 -10.12
N VAL A 82 1.31 7.92 -10.42
CA VAL A 82 0.25 7.58 -11.38
C VAL A 82 -1.11 8.14 -10.96
N LEU A 83 -1.47 8.05 -9.67
CA LEU A 83 -2.72 8.63 -9.18
C LEU A 83 -2.74 10.15 -9.25
N VAL A 84 -1.64 10.81 -8.88
CA VAL A 84 -1.50 12.26 -9.02
C VAL A 84 -1.62 12.65 -10.49
N ALA A 85 -0.96 11.94 -11.40
CA ALA A 85 -1.06 12.17 -12.84
C ALA A 85 -2.50 11.98 -13.34
N ARG A 86 -3.20 10.91 -12.92
CA ARG A 86 -4.61 10.68 -13.28
C ARG A 86 -5.54 11.78 -12.75
N ASN A 87 -5.33 12.26 -11.54
CA ASN A 87 -6.12 13.34 -10.94
C ASN A 87 -5.80 14.71 -11.56
N GLN A 88 -4.65 14.84 -12.23
CA GLN A 88 -4.29 16.02 -13.02
C GLN A 88 -4.87 16.00 -14.43
N ILE A 89 -5.41 14.86 -14.93
CA ILE A 89 -6.14 14.83 -16.20
C ILE A 89 -7.51 15.46 -15.94
N PRO A 90 -7.76 16.68 -16.45
CA PRO A 90 -9.09 17.26 -16.37
C PRO A 90 -9.95 16.46 -17.35
N LEU A 91 -11.00 15.81 -16.86
CA LEU A 91 -12.03 15.23 -17.71
C LEU A 91 -12.81 16.40 -18.32
N PHE A 92 -12.31 16.92 -19.44
CA PHE A 92 -13.02 17.83 -20.34
C PHE A 92 -13.84 17.04 -21.34
#